data_AF-A0A0R1VPF1-F1
#
_entry.id   AF-A0A0R1VPF1-F1
#
_cell.length_a   1.000
_cell.length_b   1.000
_cell.length_c   1.000
_cell.angle_alpha   90.00
_cell.angle_beta   90.00
_cell.angle_gamma   90.00
#
_symmetry.space_group_name_H-M   'P 1'
#
loop_
_entity.id
_entity.type
_entity.pdbx_description
1 polymer ?
#
loop_
_entity_poly.entity_id
_entity_poly.type
_entity_poly.pdbx_seq_one_letter_code
_entity_poly.pdbx_strand_id
1 'polypeptide(L)' 'MKAWKISGLIVLIIWIVVAALIWFRNVDGAGVAQTVQLKEITLLIWLIFAIPVIIGYIVWFVILKRK' A
#
# COMPACT_ATOMS: atom_id res chain seq x y z
N MET A 1 -4.15 -15.65 15.22
CA MET A 1 -4.24 -15.96 13.77
C MET A 1 -5.39 -15.27 13.03
N LYS A 2 -6.64 -15.29 13.53
CA LYS A 2 -7.78 -14.61 12.85
C LYS A 2 -7.57 -13.10 12.70
N ALA A 3 -7.21 -12.40 13.77
CA ALA A 3 -6.97 -10.95 13.76
C ALA A 3 -5.89 -10.53 12.75
N TRP A 4 -4.74 -11.22 12.73
CA TRP A 4 -3.65 -10.96 11.77
C TRP A 4 -4.10 -11.08 10.30
N LYS A 5 -4.95 -12.08 9.99
CA LYS A 5 -5.49 -12.24 8.63
C LYS A 5 -6.47 -11.12 8.26
N ILE A 6 -7.38 -10.78 9.18
CA ILE A 6 -8.39 -9.74 8.94
C ILE A 6 -7.72 -8.38 8.78
N SER A 7 -6.77 -8.03 9.65
CA SER A 7 -6.04 -6.78 9.54
C SER A 7 -5.21 -6.71 8.26
N GLY A 8 -4.56 -7.82 7.89
CA GLY A 8 -3.79 -7.90 6.64
C GLY A 8 -4.67 -7.69 5.41
N LEU A 9 -5.87 -8.27 5.39
CA LEU A 9 -6.84 -8.06 4.32
C LEU A 9 -7.30 -6.59 4.24
N ILE A 10 -7.60 -5.96 5.37
CA ILE A 10 -8.00 -4.54 5.42
C ILE A 10 -6.89 -3.65 4.86
N VAL A 11 -5.63 -3.88 5.29
CA VAL A 11 -4.47 -3.12 4.81
C VAL A 11 -4.28 -3.31 3.31
N LEU A 12 -4.41 -4.54 2.80
CA LEU A 12 -4.31 -4.83 1.37
C LEU A 12 -5.38 -4.08 0.56
N ILE A 13 -6.62 -4.07 1.04
CA ILE A 13 -7.72 -3.36 0.38
C ILE A 13 -7.42 -1.86 0.32
N ILE A 14 -7.02 -1.25 1.44
CA ILE A 14 -6.63 0.17 1.48
C ILE A 14 -5.50 0.44 0.47
N TRP A 15 -4.51 -0.47 0.40
CA TRP A 15 -3.38 -0.33 -0.51
C TRP A 15 -3.80 -0.28 -1.99
N ILE A 16 -4.70 -1.17 -2.38
CA ILE A 16 -5.24 -1.27 -3.74
C ILE A 16 -6.11 -0.06 -4.07
N VAL A 17 -6.95 0.39 -3.13
CA VAL A 17 -7.79 1.58 -3.33
C VAL A 17 -6.93 2.81 -3.57
N VAL A 18 -5.88 3.03 -2.78
CA VAL A 18 -4.96 4.16 -2.97
C VAL A 18 -4.23 4.06 -4.32
N ALA A 19 -3.77 2.87 -4.71
CA ALA A 19 -3.15 2.65 -6.01
C ALA A 19 -4.11 2.98 -7.18
N ALA A 20 -5.39 2.58 -7.07
CA ALA A 20 -6.41 2.92 -8.05
C ALA A 20 -6.65 4.43 -8.12
N LEU A 21 -6.71 5.12 -6.98
CA LEU A 21 -6.85 6.59 -6.94
C LEU A 21 -5.65 7.28 -7.62
N ILE A 22 -4.42 6.79 -7.42
CA ILE A 22 -3.23 7.31 -8.11
C ILE A 22 -3.32 7.08 -9.62
N TRP A 23 -3.83 5.93 -10.06
CA TRP A 23 -3.94 5.62 -11.48
C TRP A 23 -4.99 6.47 -12.20
N PHE A 24 -6.17 6.61 -11.60
CA PHE A 24 -7.30 7.30 -12.22
C PHE A 24 -7.31 8.82 -12.04
N ARG A 25 -6.44 9.39 -11.21
CA ARG A 25 -6.35 10.86 -11.07
C ARG A 25 -5.84 11.52 -12.35
N ASN A 26 -6.36 12.70 -12.68
CA ASN A 26 -5.89 13.50 -13.82
C ASN A 26 -4.98 14.67 -13.40
N VAL A 27 -5.10 15.11 -12.15
CA VAL A 27 -4.30 16.20 -11.56
C VAL A 27 -3.81 15.76 -10.18
N ASP A 28 -2.71 16.35 -9.71
CA ASP A 28 -2.24 16.19 -8.33
C ASP A 28 -2.71 17.34 -7.42
N GLY A 29 -2.24 17.34 -6.16
CA GLY A 29 -2.59 18.36 -5.17
C GLY A 29 -2.07 19.76 -5.48
N ALA A 30 -1.15 19.90 -6.45
CA ALA A 30 -0.66 21.19 -6.94
C ALA A 30 -1.37 21.61 -8.25
N GLY A 31 -2.32 20.80 -8.76
CA GLY A 31 -2.99 21.04 -10.03
C GLY A 31 -2.18 20.62 -11.26
N VAL A 32 -1.09 19.89 -11.10
CA VAL A 32 -0.25 19.43 -12.21
C VAL A 32 -0.90 18.23 -12.88
N ALA A 33 -1.10 18.33 -14.20
CA ALA A 33 -1.64 17.25 -15.01
C ALA A 33 -0.74 16.00 -14.92
N GLN A 34 -1.37 14.85 -14.65
CA GLN A 34 -0.67 13.60 -14.39
C GLN A 34 -0.50 12.79 -15.67
N THR A 35 0.71 12.80 -16.21
CA THR A 35 1.09 11.91 -17.32
C THR A 35 1.18 10.46 -16.84
N VAL A 36 1.17 9.51 -17.77
CA VAL A 36 1.31 8.08 -17.46
C VAL A 36 2.61 7.82 -16.69
N GLN A 37 3.72 8.45 -17.10
CA GLN A 37 5.02 8.29 -16.45
C GLN A 37 5.03 8.79 -15.00
N LEU A 38 4.38 9.93 -14.72
CA LEU A 38 4.28 10.46 -13.35
C LEU A 38 3.43 9.55 -12.45
N LYS A 39 2.36 8.96 -12.99
CA LYS A 39 1.54 7.98 -12.27
C LYS A 39 2.32 6.72 -11.93
N GLU A 40 3.09 6.20 -12.88
CA GLU A 40 3.95 5.03 -12.67
C GLU A 40 5.02 5.29 -11.60
N ILE A 41 5.69 6.44 -11.65
CA ILE A 41 6.67 6.84 -10.62
C ILE A 41 5.99 6.92 -9.25
N THR A 42 4.80 7.53 -9.18
CA THR A 42 4.03 7.63 -7.92
C THR A 42 3.65 6.25 -7.40
N LEU A 43 3.26 5.32 -8.27
CA LEU A 43 2.95 3.94 -7.90
C LEU A 43 4.19 3.15 -7.46
N LEU A 44 5.36 3.39 -8.06
CA LEU A 44 6.63 2.82 -7.60
C LEU A 44 6.99 3.31 -6.20
N ILE A 45 6.87 4.61 -5.95
CA ILE A 45 7.07 5.19 -4.62
C ILE A 45 6.07 4.57 -3.63
N TRP A 46 4.79 4.46 -4.01
CA TRP A 46 3.78 3.79 -3.21
C TRP A 46 4.20 2.36 -2.86
N LEU A 47 4.68 1.56 -3.83
CA LEU A 47 5.16 0.20 -3.59
C LEU A 47 6.33 0.13 -2.60
N ILE A 48 7.28 1.07 -2.66
CA ILE A 48 8.40 1.13 -1.70
C ILE A 48 7.89 1.29 -0.26
N PHE A 49 6.86 2.10 -0.05
CA PHE A 49 6.23 2.26 1.27
C PHE A 49 5.54 0.98 1.79
N ALA A 50 5.30 -0.02 0.93
CA ALA A 50 4.74 -1.31 1.37
C ALA A 50 5.76 -2.13 2.18
N ILE A 51 7.05 -1.94 1.91
CA ILE A 51 8.14 -2.72 2.53
C ILE A 51 8.08 -2.69 4.07
N PRO A 52 8.07 -1.53 4.75
CA PRO A 52 8.00 -1.50 6.22
C PRO A 52 6.71 -2.14 6.76
N VAL A 53 5.59 -2.02 6.04
CA VAL A 53 4.31 -2.64 6.43
C VAL A 53 4.43 -4.17 6.38
N ILE A 54 5.00 -4.71 5.30
CA ILE A 54 5.24 -6.15 5.14
C ILE A 54 6.16 -6.66 6.25
N ILE A 55 7.27 -5.96 6.55
CA ILE A 55 8.19 -6.33 7.62
C ILE A 55 7.45 -6.39 8.97
N GLY A 56 6.63 -5.39 9.29
CA GLY A 56 5.82 -5.38 10.51
C GLY A 56 4.88 -6.59 10.62
N TYR A 57 4.22 -6.95 9.52
CA TYR A 57 3.34 -8.13 9.48
C TYR A 57 4.10 -9.45 9.64
N ILE A 58 5.31 -9.56 9.07
CA ILE A 58 6.19 -10.73 9.24
C ILE A 58 6.62 -10.86 10.71
N VAL A 59 7.07 -9.78 11.34
CA VAL A 59 7.47 -9.78 12.76
C VAL A 59 6.29 -10.20 13.65
N TRP A 60 5.11 -9.64 13.43
CA TRP A 60 3.92 -10.01 14.20
C TRP A 60 3.55 -11.48 14.00
N PHE A 61 3.67 -12.00 12.78
CA PHE A 61 3.44 -13.41 12.48
C PHE A 61 4.39 -14.32 13.26
N VAL A 62 5.69 -14.01 13.27
CA VAL A 62 6.70 -14.78 14.02
C VAL A 62 6.38 -14.77 15.51
N ILE A 63 6.02 -13.63 16.09
CA ILE A 63 5.64 -13.52 17.51
C ILE A 63 4.40 -14.36 17.81
N LEU A 64 3.38 -14.33 16.95
CA LEU A 64 2.15 -15.12 17.11
C LEU A 64 2.39 -16.63 17.01
N LYS A 65 3.43 -17.07 16.30
CA LYS A 65 3.81 -18.48 16.17
C LYS A 65 4.65 -19.01 17.33
N ARG A 66 5.27 -18.12 18.11
CA ARG A 66 6.04 -18.47 19.32
C ARG A 66 5.17 -18.61 20.56
N LYS A 67 3.92 -18.15 20.50
CA LYS A 67 2.89 -18.38 21.51
C LYS A 67 2.00 -19.53 21.09
#